data_AF-A0A656G4N5-F1
#
_entry.id   AF-A0A656G4N5-F1
#
_cell.length_a   1.000
_cell.length_b   1.000
_cell.length_c   1.000
_cell.angle_alpha   90.00
_cell.angle_beta   90.00
_cell.angle_gamma   90.00
#
_symmetry.space_group_name_H-M   'P 1'
#
loop_
_entity.id
_entity.type
_entity.pdbx_description
1 polymer ?
#
loop_
_entity_poly.entity_id
_entity_poly.type
_entity_poly.pdbx_seq_one_letter_code
_entity_poly.pdbx_strand_id
1 'polypeptide(L)'
;MPDHIHWLLQLNSYSLSRVVQRVKSKSAITINRASGCSGPFWQSGFHDVSIRTEESLLNFARYIVANPVRAGLVKSVRDYPLWDAIWL
;
A
#
# COMPACT_ATOMS: atom_id res chain seq x y z
N MET A 1 5.48 -1.77 4.81
CA MET A 1 6.49 -2.83 4.81
C MET A 1 7.72 -2.28 4.11
N PRO A 2 8.94 -2.76 4.41
CA PRO A 2 10.16 -2.19 3.81
C PRO A 2 10.28 -2.43 2.30
N ASP A 3 9.58 -3.43 1.77
CA ASP A 3 9.70 -3.95 0.41
C ASP A 3 8.40 -3.85 -0.42
N HIS A 4 7.24 -3.62 0.22
CA HIS A 4 5.95 -3.50 -0.46
C HIS A 4 4.95 -2.60 0.29
N ILE A 5 3.82 -2.32 -0.37
CA ILE A 5 2.70 -1.57 0.20
C ILE A 5 1.44 -2.44 0.19
N HIS A 6 0.66 -2.34 1.26
CA HIS A 6 -0.73 -2.78 1.31
C HIS A 6 -1.62 -1.56 1.41
N TRP A 7 -2.67 -1.49 0.58
CA TRP A 7 -3.52 -0.32 0.51
C TRP A 7 -4.97 -0.72 0.38
N LEU A 8 -5.81 -0.11 1.22
CA LEU A 8 -7.27 -0.14 1.11
C LEU A 8 -7.74 1.17 0.50
N LEU A 9 -8.45 1.09 -0.62
CA LEU A 9 -8.87 2.28 -1.37
C LEU A 9 -10.26 2.08 -1.96
N GLN A 10 -11.02 3.18 -2.03
CA GLN A 10 -12.27 3.25 -2.76
C GLN A 10 -12.03 3.99 -4.08
N LEU A 11 -12.46 3.38 -5.18
CA LEU A 11 -12.35 3.99 -6.50
C LEU A 11 -13.57 4.87 -6.77
N ASN A 12 -13.30 6.06 -7.29
CA ASN A 12 -14.32 6.97 -7.80
C ASN A 12 -14.38 6.85 -9.33
N SER A 13 -13.81 7.81 -10.05
CA SER A 13 -13.93 7.93 -11.52
C SER A 13 -12.84 7.21 -12.33
N TYR A 14 -11.92 6.50 -11.68
CA TYR A 14 -10.78 5.85 -12.34
C TYR A 14 -10.71 4.36 -12.02
N SER A 15 -10.24 3.55 -12.98
CA SER A 15 -9.96 2.14 -12.75
C SER A 15 -8.77 1.93 -11.82
N LEU A 16 -8.76 0.79 -11.13
CA LEU A 16 -7.66 0.38 -10.24
C LEU A 16 -6.31 0.44 -10.96
N SER A 17 -6.23 -0.14 -12.16
CA SER A 17 -5.01 -0.18 -12.97
C SER A 17 -4.47 1.22 -13.27
N ARG A 18 -5.35 2.21 -13.54
CA ARG A 18 -4.93 3.59 -13.80
C ARG A 18 -4.37 4.27 -12.55
N VAL A 19 -4.98 4.00 -11.39
CA VAL A 19 -4.49 4.52 -10.10
C VAL A 19 -3.12 3.91 -9.77
N VAL A 20 -3.01 2.58 -9.81
CA VAL A 20 -1.75 1.88 -9.49
C VAL A 20 -0.63 2.27 -10.46
N GLN A 21 -0.92 2.38 -11.76
CA GLN A 21 0.08 2.82 -12.75
C GLN A 21 0.62 4.22 -12.41
N ARG A 22 -0.24 5.17 -12.08
CA ARG A 22 0.17 6.54 -11.74
C ARG A 22 0.99 6.59 -10.44
N VAL A 23 0.57 5.85 -9.42
CA VAL A 23 1.29 5.78 -8.15
C VAL A 23 2.67 5.17 -8.36
N LYS A 24 2.76 4.02 -9.03
CA LYS A 24 4.04 3.36 -9.33
C LYS A 24 4.97 4.23 -10.17
N SER A 25 4.45 4.87 -11.21
CA SER A 25 5.25 5.72 -12.10
C SER A 25 5.80 6.95 -11.37
N LYS A 26 4.96 7.71 -10.68
CA LYS A 26 5.39 8.92 -9.98
C LYS A 26 6.37 8.62 -8.85
N SER A 27 6.06 7.62 -8.01
CA SER A 27 6.94 7.23 -6.91
C SER A 27 8.29 6.70 -7.41
N ALA A 28 8.31 5.85 -8.44
CA ALA A 28 9.56 5.34 -9.01
C ALA A 28 10.45 6.48 -9.52
N ILE A 29 9.90 7.47 -10.23
CA ILE A 29 10.66 8.63 -10.70
C ILE A 29 11.23 9.42 -9.51
N THR A 30 10.40 9.72 -8.50
CA THR A 30 10.84 10.50 -7.33
C THR A 30 11.91 9.77 -6.54
N ILE A 31 11.72 8.47 -6.26
CA ILE A 31 12.66 7.66 -5.49
C ILE A 31 13.97 7.48 -6.23
N ASN A 32 13.94 7.13 -7.52
CA ASN A 32 15.15 6.98 -8.33
C ASN A 32 15.97 8.28 -8.38
N ARG A 33 15.30 9.44 -8.54
CA ARG A 33 15.98 10.74 -8.50
C ARG A 33 16.62 11.01 -7.15
N ALA A 34 15.92 10.76 -6.05
CA ALA A 34 16.43 10.98 -4.70
C ALA A 34 17.60 10.05 -4.36
N SER A 35 17.58 8.81 -4.86
CA SER A 35 18.61 7.80 -4.60
C SER A 35 19.75 7.79 -5.62
N GLY A 36 19.71 8.63 -6.66
CA GLY A 36 20.68 8.59 -7.76
C GLY A 36 20.64 7.31 -8.60
N CYS A 37 19.55 6.55 -8.52
CA CYS A 37 19.36 5.28 -9.23
C CYS A 37 18.59 5.49 -10.53
N SER A 38 18.58 4.46 -11.39
CA SER A 38 17.75 4.41 -12.60
C SER A 38 17.21 2.99 -12.80
N GLY A 39 16.17 2.87 -13.63
CA GLY A 39 15.52 1.58 -13.91
C GLY A 39 14.23 1.33 -13.10
N PRO A 40 13.69 0.10 -13.16
CA PRO A 40 12.43 -0.24 -12.50
C PRO A 40 12.60 -0.26 -10.98
N PHE A 41 11.74 0.49 -10.28
CA PHE A 41 11.67 0.46 -8.82
C PHE A 41 10.65 -0.56 -8.30
N TRP A 42 9.49 -0.67 -8.97
CA TRP A 42 8.41 -1.58 -8.57
C TRP A 42 8.42 -2.88 -9.35
N GLN A 43 8.01 -3.97 -8.71
CA GLN A 43 7.63 -5.21 -9.39
C GLN A 43 6.51 -4.95 -10.42
N SER A 44 6.56 -5.64 -11.56
CA SER A 44 5.51 -5.64 -12.58
C SER A 44 4.18 -6.19 -12.05
N GLY A 45 3.07 -5.60 -12.49
CA GLY A 45 1.72 -6.01 -12.06
C GLY A 45 1.36 -5.54 -10.64
N PHE A 46 0.25 -6.02 -10.10
CA PHE A 46 -0.18 -5.82 -8.71
C PHE A 46 -1.18 -6.92 -8.34
N HIS A 47 -1.40 -7.11 -7.04
CA HIS A 47 -2.44 -8.01 -6.53
C HIS A 47 -3.59 -7.19 -5.98
N ASP A 48 -4.83 -7.57 -6.29
CA ASP A 48 -6.03 -6.91 -5.81
C ASP A 48 -7.12 -7.88 -5.37
N VAL A 49 -7.96 -7.42 -4.45
CA VAL A 49 -9.16 -8.13 -3.99
C VAL A 49 -10.30 -7.12 -3.93
N SER A 50 -11.41 -7.44 -4.58
CA SER A 50 -12.63 -6.63 -4.51
C SER A 50 -13.41 -6.93 -3.25
N ILE A 51 -13.65 -5.90 -2.43
CA ILE A 51 -14.42 -6.00 -1.18
C ILE A 51 -15.88 -5.66 -1.46
N ARG A 52 -16.80 -6.54 -1.09
CA ARG A 52 -18.24 -6.42 -1.42
C ARG A 52 -19.15 -6.19 -0.22
N THR A 53 -18.65 -6.34 1.01
CA THR A 53 -19.43 -6.15 2.24
C THR A 53 -18.66 -5.31 3.26
N GLU A 54 -19.38 -4.60 4.12
CA GLU A 54 -18.78 -3.80 5.19
C GLU A 54 -18.05 -4.66 6.23
N GLU A 55 -18.60 -5.84 6.56
CA GLU A 55 -17.92 -6.79 7.44
C GLU A 55 -16.55 -7.21 6.89
N SER A 56 -16.48 -7.43 5.57
CA SER A 56 -15.21 -7.71 4.89
C SER A 56 -14.27 -6.52 4.96
N LEU A 57 -14.78 -5.29 4.80
CA LEU A 57 -13.99 -4.06 4.83
C LEU A 57 -13.20 -3.91 6.14
N LEU A 58 -13.87 -4.11 7.28
CA LEU A 58 -13.23 -3.99 8.59
C LEU A 58 -12.15 -5.06 8.79
N ASN A 59 -12.39 -6.28 8.31
CA ASN A 59 -11.42 -7.37 8.37
C ASN A 59 -10.17 -7.06 7.52
N PHE A 60 -10.34 -6.52 6.31
CA PHE A 60 -9.22 -6.06 5.48
C PHE A 60 -8.45 -4.90 6.11
N ALA A 61 -9.15 -3.91 6.67
CA ALA A 61 -8.49 -2.80 7.36
C ALA A 61 -7.63 -3.29 8.54
N ARG A 62 -8.19 -4.14 9.41
CA ARG A 62 -7.47 -4.76 10.52
C ARG A 62 -6.27 -5.58 10.05
N TYR A 63 -6.45 -6.35 8.97
CA TYR A 63 -5.36 -7.12 8.37
C TYR A 63 -4.20 -6.21 7.93
N ILE A 64 -4.50 -5.12 7.21
CA ILE A 64 -3.50 -4.16 6.72
C ILE A 64 -2.71 -3.55 7.88
N VAL A 65 -3.41 -3.05 8.90
CA VAL A 65 -2.79 -2.42 10.08
C VAL A 65 -1.95 -3.42 10.87
N ALA A 66 -2.33 -4.70 10.91
CA ALA A 66 -1.60 -5.75 11.61
C ALA A 66 -0.37 -6.29 10.85
N ASN A 67 -0.20 -5.99 9.56
CA ASN A 67 0.90 -6.55 8.76
C ASN A 67 2.30 -6.28 9.31
N PRO A 68 2.65 -5.08 9.80
CA PRO A 68 3.97 -4.84 10.39
C PRO A 68 4.28 -5.75 11.58
N VAL A 69 3.28 -6.04 12.41
CA VAL A 69 3.40 -6.97 13.55
C VAL A 69 3.55 -8.41 13.05
N ARG A 70 2.70 -8.83 12.11
CA ARG A 70 2.76 -10.18 11.49
C ARG A 70 4.09 -10.45 10.80
N ALA A 71 4.69 -9.42 10.23
CA ALA A 71 6.00 -9.46 9.58
C ALA A 71 7.18 -9.40 10.58
N GLY A 72 6.92 -9.25 11.87
CA GLY A 72 7.95 -9.14 12.90
C GLY A 72 8.75 -7.83 12.88
N LEU A 73 8.28 -6.80 12.16
CA LEU A 73 8.96 -5.50 12.10
C LEU A 73 8.82 -4.72 13.41
N VAL A 74 7.71 -4.92 14.12
CA VAL A 74 7.36 -4.25 15.37
C VAL A 74 6.60 -5.18 16.30
N LYS A 75 6.62 -4.91 17.61
CA LYS A 75 5.85 -5.69 18.61
C LYS A 75 4.40 -5.21 18.74
N SER A 76 4.15 -3.94 18.42
CA SER A 76 2.84 -3.31 18.43
C SER A 76 2.62 -2.51 17.16
N VAL A 77 1.38 -2.45 16.68
CA VAL A 77 1.01 -1.60 15.53
C VAL A 77 1.31 -0.12 15.78
N ARG A 78 1.36 0.29 17.04
CA ARG A 78 1.69 1.67 17.47
C ARG A 78 3.14 2.05 17.19
N ASP A 79 4.03 1.06 17.07
CA ASP A 79 5.46 1.30 16.87
C ASP A 79 5.81 1.39 15.38
N TYR A 80 4.86 1.14 14.48
CA TYR A 80 5.06 1.26 13.04
C TYR A 80 4.59 2.66 12.58
N PRO A 81 5.47 3.52 12.05
CA PRO A 81 5.08 4.90 11.76
C PRO A 81 4.38 5.08 10.40
N LEU A 82 4.29 4.04 9.57
CA LEU A 82 3.90 4.13 8.16
C LEU A 82 2.60 3.38 7.82
N TRP A 83 1.62 3.35 8.72
CA TRP A 83 0.31 2.76 8.46
C TRP A 83 -0.78 3.81 8.18
N ASP A 84 -0.40 5.06 7.91
CA ASP A 84 -1.28 6.22 7.68
C ASP A 84 -2.70 5.84 7.22
N ALA A 85 -3.67 6.15 8.08
CA ALA A 85 -5.08 5.88 7.83
C ALA A 85 -5.86 7.19 7.92
N ILE A 86 -6.77 7.42 6.96
CA ILE A 86 -7.64 8.61 6.92
C ILE A 86 -8.79 8.56 7.94
N TRP A 87 -8.83 7.54 8.81
CA TRP A 87 -9.93 7.24 9.73
C TRP A 87 -9.55 7.41 11.21
N LEU A 88 -8.35 7.94 11.49
CA LEU A 88 -7.94 8.38 12.81
C LEU A 88 -8.04 9.90 12.95
#